data_AF-A0A9E2ME79-F1
#
_entry.id   AF-A0A9E2ME79-F1
#
_cell.length_a   1.000
_cell.length_b   1.000
_cell.length_c   1.000
_cell.angle_alpha   90.00
_cell.angle_beta   90.00
_cell.angle_gamma   90.00
#
_symmetry.space_group_name_H-M   'P 1'
#
loop_
_entity.id
_entity.type
_entity.pdbx_description
1 polymer ?
#
loop_
_entity_poly.entity_id
_entity_poly.type
_entity_poly.pdbx_seq_one_letter_code
_entity_poly.pdbx_strand_id
1 'polypeptide(L)'
;MMQKKAFTLIELLLVVVIIGVIYGLVINSMKKITNREESLDFKNLPSFVKTFHHQNHVAFVCTDNCKACALYVDGKKVEKIDAFMAKESVLRFWRFDVNLGTQELRFTPIFDEDGREFDVCFRYEIFEDGSSSEMIIETQKESYDYRGLFHPVATYTSLVSLEENRQKEIQEVLQ
;
A
#
# COMPACT_ATOMS: atom_id res chain seq x y z
N MET A 1 -12.34 -46.94 43.74
CA MET A 1 -10.94 -46.49 43.89
C MET A 1 -10.52 -45.83 42.58
N MET A 2 -10.34 -44.52 42.57
CA MET A 2 -10.05 -43.75 41.35
C MET A 2 -8.54 -43.71 41.15
N GLN A 3 -8.01 -44.48 40.19
CA GLN A 3 -6.58 -44.47 39.87
C GLN A 3 -6.22 -43.12 39.25
N LYS A 4 -5.48 -42.29 39.99
CA LYS A 4 -4.83 -41.09 39.43
C LYS A 4 -3.70 -41.56 38.52
N LYS A 5 -3.89 -41.48 37.20
CA LYS A 5 -2.83 -41.70 36.22
C LYS A 5 -1.83 -40.56 36.35
N ALA A 6 -0.65 -40.85 36.89
CA ALA A 6 0.47 -39.91 36.90
C ALA A 6 1.01 -39.77 35.47
N PHE A 7 1.20 -38.54 35.02
CA PHE A 7 1.86 -38.24 33.76
C PHE A 7 3.24 -38.88 33.74
N THR A 8 3.61 -39.50 32.62
CA THR A 8 4.93 -40.10 32.50
C THR A 8 5.98 -39.01 32.26
N LEU A 9 7.21 -39.22 32.74
CA LEU A 9 8.32 -38.25 32.56
C LEU A 9 8.58 -37.92 31.07
N ILE A 10 8.37 -38.89 30.18
CA ILE A 10 8.56 -38.71 28.74
C ILE A 10 7.46 -37.82 28.13
N GLU A 11 6.24 -37.93 28.64
CA GLU A 11 5.10 -37.12 28.21
C GLU A 11 5.28 -35.66 28.64
N LEU A 12 5.81 -35.42 29.84
CA LEU A 12 6.17 -34.08 30.31
C LEU A 12 7.25 -33.45 29.42
N LEU A 13 8.28 -34.21 29.02
CA LEU A 13 9.36 -33.72 28.18
C LEU A 13 8.84 -33.30 26.80
N LEU A 14 7.95 -34.10 26.19
CA LEU A 14 7.34 -33.74 24.91
C LEU A 14 6.55 -32.44 24.98
N VAL A 15 5.79 -32.22 26.06
CA VAL A 15 5.04 -30.97 26.27
C VAL A 15 5.97 -29.76 26.33
N VAL A 16 7.10 -29.86 27.05
CA VAL A 16 8.08 -28.76 27.15
C VAL A 16 8.71 -28.44 25.79
N VAL A 17 9.04 -29.45 25.00
CA VAL A 17 9.59 -29.27 23.64
C VAL A 17 8.58 -28.60 22.72
N ILE A 18 7.33 -29.06 22.71
CA ILE A 18 6.26 -28.49 21.87
C ILE A 18 6.01 -27.03 22.23
N ILE A 19 5.92 -26.72 23.54
CA ILE A 19 5.74 -25.35 24.03
C ILE A 19 6.93 -24.48 23.61
N GLY A 20 8.16 -24.98 23.72
CA GLY A 20 9.37 -24.27 23.29
C GLY A 20 9.38 -23.94 21.79
N VAL A 21 8.94 -24.88 20.93
CA VAL A 21 8.82 -24.64 19.48
C VAL A 21 7.74 -23.60 19.18
N ILE A 22 6.58 -23.69 19.83
CA ILE A 22 5.49 -22.71 19.64
C ILE A 22 5.97 -21.30 20.03
N TYR A 23 6.60 -21.14 21.20
CA TYR A 23 7.14 -19.84 21.62
C TYR A 23 8.25 -19.33 20.69
N GLY A 24 9.13 -20.22 20.22
CA GLY A 24 10.17 -19.87 19.25
C GLY A 24 9.60 -19.34 17.93
N LEU A 25 8.55 -19.97 17.42
CA LEU A 25 7.85 -19.53 16.20
C LEU A 25 7.13 -18.20 16.41
N VAL A 26 6.45 -18.01 17.54
CA VAL A 26 5.75 -16.75 17.86
C VAL A 26 6.73 -15.58 17.98
N ILE A 27 7.87 -15.77 18.67
CA ILE A 27 8.90 -14.72 18.82
C ILE A 27 9.55 -14.38 17.47
N ASN A 28 9.79 -15.37 16.61
CA ASN A 28 10.39 -15.13 15.30
C ASN A 28 9.41 -14.42 14.34
N SER A 29 8.11 -14.74 14.41
CA SER A 29 7.06 -14.03 13.68
C SER A 29 6.90 -12.59 14.16
N MET A 30 6.99 -12.32 15.46
CA MET A 30 6.91 -10.97 16.03
C MET A 30 8.15 -10.12 15.67
N LYS A 31 9.37 -10.70 15.68
CA LYS A 31 10.59 -9.98 15.27
C LYS A 31 10.61 -9.57 13.79
N LYS A 32 9.85 -10.26 12.93
CA LYS A 32 9.70 -9.89 11.52
C LYS A 32 8.75 -8.70 11.31
N ILE A 33 7.99 -8.31 12.34
CA ILE A 33 7.04 -7.19 12.30
C ILE A 33 7.67 -5.90 12.85
N THR A 34 8.75 -5.98 13.64
CA THR A 34 9.34 -4.82 14.34
C THR A 34 10.70 -4.37 13.81
N ASN A 35 11.01 -4.56 12.52
CA ASN A 35 12.28 -4.04 11.98
C ASN A 35 12.21 -3.65 10.51
N ARG A 36 11.41 -2.61 10.25
CA ARG A 36 11.67 -1.54 9.28
C ARG A 36 10.55 -0.52 9.44
N GLU A 37 10.83 0.56 10.16
CA GLU A 37 10.31 1.87 9.75
C GLU A 37 10.96 2.18 8.39
N GLU A 38 10.61 1.43 7.34
CA GLU A 38 10.82 1.94 5.99
C GLU A 38 9.92 3.16 5.93
N SER A 39 10.54 4.34 5.85
CA SER A 39 9.81 5.58 5.61
C SER A 39 8.91 5.36 4.39
N LEU A 40 7.62 5.67 4.54
CA LEU A 40 6.66 5.59 3.45
C LEU A 40 7.18 6.39 2.26
N ASP A 41 7.15 5.80 1.07
CA ASP A 41 7.55 6.39 -0.19
C ASP A 41 6.62 5.92 -1.32
N PHE A 42 6.86 6.38 -2.56
CA PHE A 42 6.05 5.97 -3.70
C PHE A 42 6.12 4.47 -3.99
N LYS A 43 7.26 3.82 -3.74
CA LYS A 43 7.47 2.41 -4.09
C LYS A 43 6.75 1.48 -3.11
N ASN A 44 6.75 1.82 -1.82
CA ASN A 44 6.17 0.99 -0.78
C ASN A 44 4.72 1.37 -0.42
N LEU A 45 4.19 2.50 -0.90
CA LEU A 45 2.82 2.93 -0.62
C LEU A 45 1.75 1.87 -0.93
N PRO A 46 1.71 1.19 -2.10
CA PRO A 46 0.69 0.17 -2.36
C PRO A 46 0.72 -0.96 -1.33
N SER A 47 1.92 -1.43 -0.98
CA SER A 47 2.12 -2.47 0.03
C SER A 47 1.71 -2.01 1.42
N PHE A 48 1.98 -0.75 1.76
CA PHE A 48 1.56 -0.13 3.03
C PHE A 48 0.03 -0.09 3.13
N VAL A 49 -0.66 0.46 2.13
CA VAL A 49 -2.14 0.55 2.11
C VAL A 49 -2.78 -0.84 2.12
N LYS A 50 -2.16 -1.82 1.45
CA LYS A 50 -2.60 -3.22 1.47
C LYS A 50 -2.65 -3.84 2.86
N THR A 51 -1.81 -3.39 3.80
CA THR A 51 -1.82 -3.95 5.17
C THR A 51 -3.12 -3.69 5.92
N PHE A 52 -3.90 -2.68 5.49
CA PHE A 52 -5.20 -2.32 6.05
C PHE A 52 -6.38 -2.89 5.26
N HIS A 53 -6.14 -3.46 4.08
CA HIS A 53 -7.18 -4.00 3.22
C HIS A 53 -7.57 -5.41 3.68
N HIS A 54 -8.67 -5.48 4.46
CA HIS A 54 -9.27 -6.72 4.96
C HIS A 54 -10.67 -6.94 4.36
N GLN A 55 -10.79 -6.89 3.02
CA GLN A 55 -12.08 -6.87 2.28
C GLN A 55 -12.89 -5.58 2.44
N ASN A 56 -12.26 -4.51 2.91
CA ASN A 56 -12.84 -3.19 3.08
C ASN A 56 -12.27 -2.24 2.03
N HIS A 57 -12.97 -1.13 1.75
CA HIS A 57 -12.40 -0.05 0.95
C HIS A 57 -11.37 0.71 1.77
N VAL A 58 -10.16 0.86 1.24
CA VAL A 58 -9.08 1.61 1.91
C VAL A 58 -8.58 2.71 0.99
N ALA A 59 -8.55 3.94 1.48
CA ALA A 59 -8.05 5.09 0.73
C ALA A 59 -6.95 5.81 1.51
N PHE A 60 -5.80 5.98 0.86
CA PHE A 60 -4.77 6.92 1.29
C PHE A 60 -4.99 8.25 0.58
N VAL A 61 -5.27 9.30 1.33
CA VAL A 61 -5.64 10.61 0.79
C VAL A 61 -4.74 11.68 1.38
N CYS A 62 -4.17 12.51 0.50
CA CYS A 62 -3.43 13.70 0.88
C CYS A 62 -4.17 14.96 0.44
N THR A 63 -4.16 15.94 1.34
CA THR A 63 -4.83 17.24 1.23
C THR A 63 -3.84 18.34 1.62
N ASP A 64 -4.29 19.59 1.54
CA ASP A 64 -3.49 20.77 1.90
C ASP A 64 -2.13 20.79 1.18
N ASN A 65 -2.17 20.79 -0.16
CA ASN A 65 -0.98 20.79 -1.02
C ASN A 65 -0.01 19.64 -0.69
N CYS A 66 -0.55 18.45 -0.42
CA CYS A 66 0.21 17.24 -0.08
C CYS A 66 1.03 17.35 1.20
N LYS A 67 0.60 18.18 2.17
CA LYS A 67 1.23 18.30 3.49
C LYS A 67 0.51 17.52 4.57
N ALA A 68 -0.75 17.15 4.34
CA ALA A 68 -1.56 16.40 5.29
C ALA A 68 -2.11 15.13 4.63
N CYS A 69 -1.59 13.97 5.03
CA CYS A 69 -2.05 12.68 4.55
C CYS A 69 -2.77 11.89 5.65
N ALA A 70 -3.75 11.10 5.25
CA ALA A 70 -4.50 10.25 6.16
C ALA A 70 -4.97 8.99 5.44
N LEU A 71 -5.15 7.95 6.25
CA LEU A 71 -5.74 6.69 5.82
C LEU A 71 -7.22 6.66 6.21
N TYR A 72 -8.05 6.21 5.28
CA TYR A 72 -9.48 6.01 5.44
C TYR A 72 -9.80 4.53 5.20
N VAL A 73 -10.66 3.96 6.06
CA VAL A 73 -11.22 2.62 5.90
C VAL A 73 -12.74 2.76 5.91
N ASP A 74 -13.39 2.30 4.84
CA ASP A 74 -14.83 2.45 4.60
C ASP A 74 -15.30 3.91 4.80
N GLY A 75 -14.52 4.85 4.25
CA GLY A 75 -14.76 6.29 4.33
C GLY A 75 -14.46 6.94 5.69
N LYS A 76 -14.09 6.17 6.72
CA LYS A 76 -13.74 6.72 8.04
C LYS A 76 -12.25 6.90 8.18
N LYS A 77 -11.82 8.10 8.61
CA LYS A 77 -10.41 8.38 8.89
C LYS A 77 -9.93 7.55 10.07
N VAL A 78 -8.95 6.68 9.85
CA VAL A 78 -8.40 5.78 10.88
C VAL A 78 -7.04 6.21 11.40
N GLU A 79 -6.22 6.81 10.54
CA GLU A 79 -4.83 7.15 10.88
C GLU A 79 -4.37 8.40 10.16
N LYS A 80 -3.58 9.23 10.84
CA LYS A 80 -2.84 10.35 10.22
C LYS A 80 -1.46 9.84 9.85
N ILE A 81 -1.05 10.07 8.61
CA ILE A 81 0.23 9.62 8.07
C ILE A 81 1.10 10.81 7.72
N ASP A 82 2.41 10.69 7.95
CA ASP A 82 3.37 11.71 7.56
C ASP A 82 3.40 11.87 6.04
N ALA A 83 3.38 13.13 5.60
CA ALA A 83 3.34 13.47 4.19
C ALA A 83 4.72 13.38 3.55
N PHE A 84 5.13 12.17 3.15
CA PHE A 84 6.43 11.94 2.51
C PHE A 84 6.63 12.74 1.21
N MET A 85 5.55 13.03 0.50
CA MET A 85 5.55 13.78 -0.76
C MET A 85 5.69 15.30 -0.59
N ALA A 86 5.58 15.83 0.63
CA ALA A 86 5.60 17.28 0.88
C ALA A 86 6.92 17.97 0.46
N LYS A 87 7.97 17.17 0.23
CA LYS A 87 9.30 17.64 -0.22
C LYS A 87 9.43 17.69 -1.74
N GLU A 88 8.50 17.09 -2.48
CA GLU A 88 8.55 17.07 -3.95
C GLU A 88 8.15 18.45 -4.50
N SER A 89 9.06 19.05 -5.27
CA SER A 89 8.83 20.37 -5.89
C SER A 89 7.96 20.28 -7.14
N VAL A 90 7.98 19.13 -7.81
CA VAL A 90 7.16 18.79 -8.96
C VAL A 90 6.46 17.48 -8.62
N LEU A 91 5.13 17.49 -8.68
CA LEU A 91 4.31 16.32 -8.47
C LEU A 91 3.13 16.39 -9.44
N ARG A 92 3.11 15.49 -10.41
CA ARG A 92 2.05 15.39 -11.42
C ARG A 92 1.53 13.97 -11.49
N PHE A 93 0.23 13.84 -11.75
CA PHE A 93 -0.46 12.57 -11.80
C PHE A 93 -1.09 12.39 -13.16
N TRP A 94 -1.10 11.14 -13.57
CA TRP A 94 -1.30 10.80 -14.96
C TRP A 94 -2.06 9.49 -15.05
N ARG A 95 -2.98 9.36 -16.01
CA ARG A 95 -3.61 8.11 -16.38
C ARG A 95 -3.17 7.73 -17.78
N PHE A 96 -2.72 6.49 -17.94
CA PHE A 96 -2.38 5.97 -19.26
C PHE A 96 -3.62 5.41 -19.95
N ASP A 97 -3.84 5.83 -21.20
CA ASP A 97 -4.85 5.27 -22.09
C ASP A 97 -4.16 4.78 -23.37
N VAL A 98 -4.53 3.58 -23.83
CA VAL A 98 -3.88 2.95 -25.00
C VAL A 98 -4.07 3.77 -26.28
N ASN A 99 -5.20 4.45 -26.41
CA ASN A 99 -5.55 5.20 -27.62
C ASN A 99 -5.13 6.68 -27.54
N LEU A 100 -5.15 7.24 -26.33
CA LEU A 100 -4.96 8.67 -26.10
C LEU A 100 -3.60 9.01 -25.45
N GLY A 101 -2.81 8.00 -25.08
CA GLY A 101 -1.59 8.17 -24.30
C GLY A 101 -1.87 8.63 -22.88
N THR A 102 -0.92 9.35 -22.30
CA THR A 102 -1.02 9.82 -20.92
C THR A 102 -1.85 11.10 -20.80
N GLN A 103 -2.86 11.07 -19.93
CA GLN A 103 -3.73 12.19 -19.61
C GLN A 103 -3.54 12.64 -18.16
N GLU A 104 -3.58 13.95 -17.91
CA GLU A 104 -3.46 14.48 -16.54
C GLU A 104 -4.61 13.98 -15.67
N LEU A 105 -4.27 13.41 -14.52
CA LEU A 105 -5.23 12.92 -13.54
C LEU A 105 -5.45 13.99 -12.47
N ARG A 106 -6.70 14.37 -12.25
CA ARG A 106 -7.13 15.26 -11.18
C ARG A 106 -8.03 14.51 -10.22
N PHE A 107 -7.83 14.73 -8.92
CA PHE A 107 -8.61 14.08 -7.89
C PHE A 107 -9.82 14.92 -7.51
N THR A 108 -10.94 14.25 -7.25
CA THR A 108 -12.13 14.91 -6.75
C THR A 108 -11.92 15.35 -5.30
N PRO A 109 -12.36 16.56 -4.90
CA PRO A 109 -12.35 16.99 -3.51
C PRO A 109 -13.08 16.03 -2.56
N ILE A 110 -12.74 16.09 -1.27
CA ILE A 110 -13.48 15.40 -0.20
C ILE A 110 -14.14 16.39 0.73
N PHE A 111 -15.19 15.94 1.40
CA PHE A 111 -15.90 16.70 2.43
C PHE A 111 -15.69 16.03 3.78
N ASP A 112 -15.48 16.82 4.83
CA ASP A 112 -15.52 16.31 6.19
C ASP A 112 -16.95 16.26 6.75
N GLU A 113 -17.07 15.82 8.01
CA GLU A 113 -18.35 15.74 8.72
C GLU A 113 -19.05 17.11 8.89
N ASP A 114 -18.27 18.20 8.89
CA ASP A 114 -18.78 19.57 8.97
C ASP A 114 -19.17 20.13 7.58
N GLY A 115 -19.01 19.33 6.52
CA GLY A 115 -19.27 19.73 5.14
C GLY A 115 -18.20 20.65 4.54
N ARG A 116 -17.02 20.75 5.16
CA ARG A 116 -15.90 21.53 4.62
C ARG A 116 -15.24 20.76 3.48
N GLU A 117 -15.05 21.45 2.37
CA GLU A 117 -14.36 20.92 1.19
C GLU A 117 -12.84 20.97 1.39
N PHE A 118 -12.17 19.86 1.11
CA PHE A 118 -10.72 19.74 1.06
C PHE A 118 -10.28 19.33 -0.33
N ASP A 119 -9.42 20.16 -0.92
CA ASP A 119 -8.77 19.82 -2.18
C ASP A 119 -7.81 18.64 -1.98
N VAL A 120 -7.94 17.66 -2.88
CA VAL A 120 -7.17 16.42 -2.83
C VAL A 120 -6.05 16.52 -3.83
N CYS A 121 -4.83 16.55 -3.33
CA CYS A 121 -3.64 16.58 -4.18
C CYS A 121 -3.22 15.16 -4.60
N PHE A 122 -3.54 14.15 -3.80
CA PHE A 122 -3.20 12.75 -4.09
C PHE A 122 -4.20 11.80 -3.45
N ARG A 123 -4.57 10.76 -4.18
CA ARG A 123 -5.39 9.67 -3.68
C ARG A 123 -4.95 8.35 -4.28
N TYR A 124 -4.73 7.36 -3.42
CA TYR A 124 -4.56 5.96 -3.81
C TYR A 124 -5.54 5.08 -3.04
N GLU A 125 -6.26 4.22 -3.75
CA GLU A 125 -7.35 3.42 -3.20
C GLU A 125 -7.13 1.94 -3.49
N ILE A 126 -7.58 1.10 -2.56
CA ILE A 126 -7.83 -0.33 -2.77
C ILE A 126 -9.32 -0.55 -2.50
N PHE A 127 -10.03 -1.02 -3.51
CA PHE A 127 -11.47 -1.28 -3.46
C PHE A 127 -11.76 -2.63 -2.83
N GLU A 128 -13.02 -2.84 -2.43
CA GLU A 128 -13.48 -4.08 -1.78
C GLU A 128 -13.20 -5.35 -2.62
N ASP A 129 -13.22 -5.21 -3.96
CA ASP A 129 -12.93 -6.28 -4.91
C ASP A 129 -11.42 -6.59 -5.07
N GLY A 130 -10.56 -5.85 -4.36
CA GLY A 130 -9.11 -5.98 -4.41
C GLY A 130 -8.45 -5.25 -5.59
N SER A 131 -9.23 -4.60 -6.45
CA SER A 131 -8.68 -3.67 -7.44
C SER A 131 -8.12 -2.44 -6.74
N SER A 132 -7.20 -1.74 -7.40
CA SER A 132 -6.58 -0.55 -6.84
C SER A 132 -6.47 0.56 -7.87
N SER A 133 -6.25 1.79 -7.40
CA SER A 133 -5.98 2.91 -8.29
C SER A 133 -4.77 2.63 -9.18
N GLU A 134 -4.95 2.85 -10.48
CA GLU A 134 -3.88 2.83 -11.47
C GLU A 134 -3.55 4.25 -11.89
N MET A 135 -2.27 4.60 -11.85
CA MET A 135 -1.80 5.92 -12.25
C MET A 135 -0.30 5.91 -12.50
N ILE A 136 0.18 6.98 -13.12
CA ILE A 136 1.58 7.31 -13.22
C ILE A 136 1.80 8.53 -12.33
N ILE A 137 2.86 8.48 -11.52
CA ILE A 137 3.28 9.60 -10.68
C ILE A 137 4.60 10.13 -11.21
N GLU A 138 4.61 11.39 -11.61
CA GLU A 138 5.81 12.07 -12.10
C GLU A 138 6.33 13.03 -11.03
N THR A 139 7.60 12.86 -10.67
CA THR A 139 8.34 13.78 -9.79
C THR A 139 9.41 14.53 -10.57
N GLN A 140 10.20 15.35 -9.89
CA GLN A 140 11.33 16.03 -10.50
C GLN A 140 12.41 15.05 -11.05
N LYS A 141 12.53 13.86 -10.46
CA LYS A 141 13.64 12.93 -10.73
C LYS A 141 13.22 11.68 -11.47
N GLU A 142 12.03 11.16 -11.16
CA GLU A 142 11.61 9.84 -11.56
C GLU A 142 10.12 9.83 -11.91
N SER A 143 9.68 8.77 -12.59
CA SER A 143 8.27 8.45 -12.78
C SER A 143 7.97 7.06 -12.24
N TYR A 144 6.89 6.94 -11.49
CA TYR A 144 6.45 5.72 -10.84
C TYR A 144 5.20 5.19 -11.52
N ASP A 145 5.19 3.88 -11.79
CA ASP A 145 4.12 3.22 -12.53
C ASP A 145 3.28 2.33 -11.62
N TYR A 146 2.04 2.75 -11.37
CA TYR A 146 1.06 2.02 -10.58
C TYR A 146 0.10 1.31 -11.53
N ARG A 147 0.32 0.02 -11.75
CA ARG A 147 -0.44 -0.86 -12.67
C ARG A 147 -1.35 -1.86 -11.95
N GLY A 148 -1.72 -1.54 -10.71
CA GLY A 148 -2.54 -2.42 -9.87
C GLY A 148 -1.76 -3.04 -8.70
N LEU A 149 -2.51 -3.55 -7.73
CA LEU A 149 -2.03 -3.91 -6.40
C LEU A 149 -0.97 -5.02 -6.36
N PHE A 150 -0.97 -5.90 -7.36
CA PHE A 150 -0.09 -7.07 -7.41
C PHE A 150 1.17 -6.85 -8.25
N HIS A 151 1.27 -5.71 -8.91
CA HIS A 151 2.47 -5.33 -9.67
C HIS A 151 3.38 -4.48 -8.79
N PRO A 152 4.69 -4.79 -8.70
CA PRO A 152 5.63 -3.90 -8.02
C PRO A 152 5.66 -2.55 -8.76
N VAL A 153 5.78 -1.47 -8.00
CA VAL A 153 5.87 -0.12 -8.58
C VAL A 153 7.16 -0.01 -9.37
N ALA A 154 7.05 0.03 -10.70
CA ALA A 154 8.19 0.24 -11.57
C ALA A 154 8.59 1.71 -11.56
N THR A 155 9.90 1.98 -11.68
CA THR A 155 10.47 3.32 -11.63
C THR A 155 11.23 3.60 -12.92
N TYR A 156 11.04 4.79 -13.46
CA TYR A 156 11.61 5.25 -14.72
C TYR A 156 12.26 6.60 -14.52
N THR A 157 13.22 6.95 -15.38
CA THR A 157 13.90 8.25 -15.32
C THR A 157 13.04 9.40 -15.80
N SER A 158 11.95 9.12 -16.53
CA SER A 158 11.03 10.11 -17.06
C SER A 158 9.68 9.51 -17.43
N LEU A 159 8.67 10.37 -17.59
CA LEU A 159 7.36 10.00 -18.09
C LEU A 159 7.46 9.36 -19.48
N VAL A 160 8.26 9.94 -20.38
CA VAL A 160 8.43 9.45 -21.75
C VAL A 160 8.94 8.00 -21.77
N SER A 161 9.98 7.71 -20.99
CA SER A 161 10.53 6.35 -20.91
C SER A 161 9.54 5.32 -20.35
N LEU A 162 8.62 5.75 -19.48
CA LEU A 162 7.56 4.91 -18.93
C LEU A 162 6.50 4.65 -20.02
N GLU A 163 6.07 5.68 -20.74
CA GLU A 163 5.09 5.56 -21.84
C GLU A 163 5.58 4.62 -22.94
N GLU A 164 6.83 4.78 -23.38
CA GLU A 164 7.45 3.89 -24.37
C GLU A 164 7.44 2.43 -23.90
N ASN A 165 7.73 2.20 -22.62
CA ASN A 165 7.70 0.85 -22.05
C ASN A 165 6.29 0.26 -22.02
N ARG A 166 5.27 1.03 -21.59
CA ARG A 166 3.88 0.57 -21.60
C ARG A 166 3.39 0.25 -23.02
N GLN A 167 3.72 1.10 -24.00
CA GLN A 167 3.35 0.86 -25.40
C GLN A 167 3.98 -0.43 -25.94
N LYS A 168 5.25 -0.67 -25.61
CA LYS A 168 5.95 -1.90 -26.01
C LYS A 168 5.28 -3.15 -25.43
N GLU A 169 4.97 -3.15 -24.14
CA GLU A 169 4.29 -4.29 -23.49
C GLU A 169 2.92 -4.58 -24.12
N ILE A 170 2.16 -3.54 -24.46
CA ILE A 170 0.86 -3.71 -25.13
C ILE A 170 1.03 -4.35 -26.52
N GLN A 171 2.04 -3.94 -27.28
CA GLN A 171 2.33 -4.53 -28.59
C GLN A 171 2.72 -6.01 -28.49
N GLU A 172 3.46 -6.40 -27.45
CA GLU A 172 3.84 -7.80 -27.20
C GLU A 172 2.63 -8.68 -26.85
N VAL A 173 1.60 -8.15 -26.19
CA VAL A 173 0.37 -8.89 -25.85
C VAL A 173 -0.56 -9.07 -27.05
N LEU A 174 -0.51 -8.16 -28.03
CA LEU A 174 -1.36 -8.19 -29.22
C LEU A 174 -0.80 -9.07 -30.36
N GLN A 175 0.42 -9.59 -30.22
CA GLN A 175 1.08 -10.51 -31.15
C GLN A 175 0.88 -11.98 -30.75
#